data_AF-A0A933QPP1-F1
#
_entry.id   AF-A0A933QPP1-F1
#
_cell.length_a   1.000
_cell.length_b   1.000
_cell.length_c   1.000
_cell.angle_alpha   90.00
_cell.angle_beta   90.00
_cell.angle_gamma   90.00
#
_symmetry.space_group_name_H-M   'P 1'
#
loop_
_entity.id
_entity.type
_entity.pdbx_description
1 polymer ?
#
loop_
_entity_poly.entity_id
_entity_poly.type
_entity_poly.pdbx_seq_one_letter_code
_entity_poly.pdbx_strand_id
1 'polypeptide(L)' 'MPTDSPRVESFVLRFVQDAPNDSVVSARPWHVVVVHVQTNEEKIFTDFADAVAFISRYVPIGEFQFKG' A
#
# COMPACT_ATOMS: atom_id res chain seq x y z
N MET A 1 -24.51 -6.46 27.39
CA MET A 1 -23.93 -5.31 26.66
C MET A 1 -23.07 -5.89 25.55
N PRO A 2 -23.28 -5.58 24.27
CA PRO A 2 -22.30 -5.97 23.26
C PRO A 2 -21.06 -5.10 23.46
N THR A 3 -19.99 -5.71 23.93
CA THR A 3 -18.63 -5.13 23.94
C THR A 3 -18.01 -5.39 22.58
N ASP A 4 -18.48 -4.70 21.55
CA ASP A 4 -17.76 -4.70 20.28
C ASP A 4 -16.54 -3.80 20.44
N SER A 5 -15.40 -4.43 20.70
CA SER A 5 -14.10 -3.76 20.63
C SER A 5 -13.92 -3.19 19.22
N PRO A 6 -13.35 -1.98 19.07
CA PRO A 6 -13.11 -1.41 17.75
C PRO A 6 -12.21 -2.36 16.94
N ARG A 7 -12.68 -2.74 15.75
CA ARG A 7 -11.92 -3.57 14.82
C ARG A 7 -10.87 -2.70 14.13
N VAL A 8 -9.60 -2.95 14.46
CA VAL A 8 -8.44 -2.23 13.89
C VAL A 8 -7.84 -3.05 12.76
N GLU A 9 -7.75 -2.45 11.57
CA GLU A 9 -7.02 -2.99 10.42
C GLU A 9 -5.74 -2.17 10.22
N SER A 10 -4.60 -2.84 10.02
CA SER A 10 -3.27 -2.22 10.04
C SER A 10 -2.51 -2.55 8.77
N PHE A 11 -1.87 -1.54 8.19
CA PHE A 11 -1.14 -1.67 6.94
C PHE A 11 0.25 -1.06 7.06
N VAL A 12 1.24 -1.69 6.42
CA VAL A 12 2.58 -1.12 6.23
C VAL A 12 2.77 -0.84 4.75
N LEU A 13 3.12 0.40 4.41
CA LEU A 13 3.50 0.79 3.07
C LEU A 13 5.02 1.02 3.03
N ARG A 14 5.70 0.36 2.10
CA ARG A 14 7.14 0.54 1.84
C ARG A 14 7.32 1.07 0.43
N PHE A 15 7.93 2.24 0.30
CA PHE A 15 8.38 2.79 -0.99
C PHE A 15 9.82 2.33 -1.21
N VAL A 16 10.04 1.64 -2.31
CA VAL A 16 11.35 1.08 -2.67
C VAL A 16 11.77 1.72 -3.97
N GLN A 17 12.97 2.29 -3.98
CA GLN A 17 13.63 2.76 -5.18
C GLN A 17 14.80 1.83 -5.45
N ASP A 18 14.79 1.19 -6.61
CA ASP A 18 15.87 0.28 -6.95
C ASP A 18 17.16 1.08 -7.16
N ALA A 19 18.27 0.52 -6.66
CA ALA A 19 19.58 1.11 -6.89
C ALA A 19 19.87 1.13 -8.39
N PRO A 20 20.51 2.19 -8.91
CA PRO A 20 20.89 2.25 -10.31
C PRO A 20 21.88 1.11 -10.54
N ASN A 21 21.56 0.24 -11.47
CA ASN A 21 22.58 -0.61 -12.05
C ASN A 21 23.43 0.33 -12.91
N ASP A 22 24.74 0.41 -12.68
CA ASP A 22 25.70 1.40 -13.25
C ASP A 22 25.70 1.52 -14.78
N SER A 23 24.88 0.75 -15.48
CA SER A 23 24.85 0.59 -16.92
C SER A 23 23.74 1.38 -17.63
N VAL A 24 22.77 1.98 -16.93
CA VAL A 24 21.63 2.63 -17.60
C VAL A 24 21.22 3.95 -16.93
N VAL A 25 21.35 5.06 -17.66
CA VAL A 25 20.89 6.42 -17.30
C VAL A 25 19.35 6.55 -17.44
N SER A 26 18.62 5.47 -17.18
CA SER A 26 17.16 5.44 -17.23
C SER A 26 16.62 5.53 -15.82
N ALA A 27 15.49 6.24 -15.67
CA ALA A 27 14.83 6.51 -14.39
C ALA A 27 14.88 5.30 -13.43
N ARG A 28 15.30 5.52 -12.18
CA ARG A 28 15.33 4.48 -11.15
C ARG A 28 13.90 3.95 -10.97
N PRO A 29 13.62 2.67 -11.25
CA PRO A 29 12.29 2.14 -11.04
C PRO A 29 11.94 2.24 -9.56
N TRP A 30 10.72 2.68 -9.29
CA TRP A 30 10.16 2.70 -7.94
C TRP A 30 8.99 1.73 -7.89
N HIS A 31 8.79 1.13 -6.73
CA HIS A 31 7.63 0.32 -6.45
C HIS A 31 7.20 0.50 -4.99
N VAL A 32 5.94 0.22 -4.71
CA VAL A 32 5.35 0.24 -3.37
C VAL A 32 4.98 -1.18 -2.99
N VAL A 33 5.30 -1.53 -1.75
CA VAL A 33 4.85 -2.78 -1.15
C VAL A 33 3.85 -2.46 -0.05
N VAL A 34 2.65 -3.04 -0.13
CA VAL A 34 1.63 -2.95 0.92
C VAL A 34 1.53 -4.29 1.62
N VAL A 35 1.62 -4.28 2.95
CA VAL A 35 1.42 -5.47 3.80
C VAL A 35 0.25 -5.23 4.74
N HIS A 36 -0.72 -6.13 4.73
CA HIS A 36 -1.78 -6.18 5.74
C HIS A 36 -1.27 -6.95 6.96
N VAL A 37 -1.14 -6.27 8.10
CA VAL A 37 -0.45 -6.81 9.29
C VAL A 37 -1.17 -8.03 9.88
N GLN A 38 -2.50 -8.03 9.84
CA GLN A 38 -3.34 -9.06 10.45
C GLN A 38 -3.29 -10.39 9.67
N THR A 39 -3.22 -10.34 8.34
CA THR A 39 -3.21 -11.54 7.49
C THR A 39 -1.83 -11.86 6.93
N ASN A 40 -0.86 -10.95 7.09
CA ASN A 40 0.44 -11.00 6.43
C ASN A 40 0.34 -11.09 4.90
N GLU A 41 -0.77 -10.62 4.32
CA GLU A 41 -0.94 -10.54 2.86
C GLU A 41 -0.13 -9.36 2.34
N GLU A 42 0.71 -9.62 1.35
CA GLU A 42 1.60 -8.63 0.74
C GLU A 42 1.31 -8.49 -0.76
N LYS A 43 1.39 -7.26 -1.27
CA LYS A 43 1.31 -7.00 -2.70
C LYS A 43 2.21 -5.84 -3.10
N ILE A 44 2.80 -5.97 -4.29
CA ILE A 44 3.70 -4.98 -4.90
C ILE A 44 2.95 -4.24 -6.01
N PHE A 45 3.17 -2.93 -6.09
CA PHE A 45 2.53 -2.02 -7.04
C PHE A 45 3.50 -0.99 -7.58
N THR A 46 3.27 -0.55 -8.81
CA THR A 46 3.95 0.62 -9.40
C THR A 46 3.02 1.83 -9.53
N ASP A 47 1.75 1.68 -9.17
CA ASP A 47 0.76 2.74 -9.08
C ASP A 47 0.16 2.78 -7.66
N PHE A 48 0.07 3.97 -7.08
CA PHE A 48 -0.54 4.17 -5.77
C PHE A 48 -2.04 3.85 -5.76
N ALA A 49 -2.73 4.02 -6.90
CA ALA A 49 -4.15 3.67 -7.01
C ALA A 49 -4.40 2.19 -6.70
N ASP A 50 -3.49 1.29 -7.09
CA ASP A 50 -3.61 -0.14 -6.80
C ASP A 50 -3.40 -0.45 -5.31
N ALA A 51 -2.54 0.32 -4.62
CA ALA A 51 -2.37 0.21 -3.17
C ALA A 51 -3.65 0.62 -2.42
N VAL A 52 -4.34 1.68 -2.87
CA VAL A 52 -5.63 2.09 -2.31
C VAL A 52 -6.69 1.01 -2.55
N ALA A 53 -6.76 0.45 -3.76
CA ALA A 53 -7.69 -0.64 -4.08
C ALA A 53 -7.43 -1.92 -3.25
N PHE A 54 -6.18 -2.17 -2.86
CA PHE A 54 -5.86 -3.25 -1.93
C PHE A 54 -6.42 -3.01 -0.53
N ILE A 55 -6.21 -1.80 0.01
CA ILE A 55 -6.64 -1.42 1.36
C ILE A 55 -8.17 -1.35 1.45
N SER A 56 -8.85 -0.95 0.37
CA SER A 56 -10.32 -0.84 0.33
C SER A 56 -11.05 -2.17 0.46
N ARG A 57 -10.35 -3.30 0.39
CA ARG A 57 -10.90 -4.64 0.66
C ARG A 57 -11.13 -4.90 2.15
N TYR A 58 -10.44 -4.17 3.03
CA TYR A 58 -10.47 -4.39 4.48
C TYR A 58 -11.13 -3.24 5.25
N VAL A 59 -10.99 -2.01 4.75
CA VAL A 59 -11.61 -0.83 5.36
C VAL A 59 -12.45 -0.09 4.31
N PRO A 60 -13.62 0.45 4.69
CA PRO A 60 -14.40 1.32 3.82
C PRO A 60 -13.68 2.66 3.70
N ILE A 61 -12.73 2.70 2.78
CA ILE A 61 -12.15 3.94 2.30
C ILE A 61 -13.28 4.57 1.47
N GLY A 62 -13.93 5.63 1.97
CA GLY A 62 -14.89 6.41 1.17
C GLY A 62 -14.22 7.00 -0.08
N GLU A 63 -14.82 7.99 -0.74
CA GLU A 63 -14.08 8.76 -1.76
C GLU A 63 -12.89 9.48 -1.10
N PHE A 64 -11.75 8.80 -1.00
CA PHE A 64 -10.47 9.42 -0.71
C PHE A 64 -10.12 10.24 -1.96
N GLN A 65 -10.65 11.47 -2.02
CA GLN A 65 -10.26 12.41 -3.06
C GLN A 65 -8.81 12.82 -2.80
N PHE A 66 -7.89 12.16 -3.51
CA PHE A 66 -6.55 12.71 -3.72
C PHE A 66 -6.71 14.04 -4.47
N LYS A 67 -6.71 15.14 -3.71
CA LYS A 67 -6.41 16.45 -4.31
C LYS A 67 -4.91 16.48 -4.56
N GLY A 68 -4.56 16.37 -5.84
CA GLY A 68 -3.19 16.46 -6.34
C GLY A 68 -2.53 17.80 -6.06
#